data_AF-T0LTS0-F1
#
_entry.id   AF-T0LTS0-F1
#
_cell.length_a   1.000
_cell.length_b   1.000
_cell.length_c   1.000
_cell.angle_alpha   90.00
_cell.angle_beta   90.00
_cell.angle_gamma   90.00
#
_symmetry.space_group_name_H-M   'P 1'
#
loop_
_entity.id
_entity.type
_entity.pdbx_description
1 polymer ?
#
loop_
_entity_poly.entity_id
_entity_poly.type
_entity_poly.pdbx_seq_one_letter_code
_entity_poly.pdbx_strand_id
1 'polypeptide(L)'
;MAFGGMCDFTAQTLASGGSGIIAGGANVMPKVCVKVWNLYAEGKRDEAIELQKKLSRGDWFLTKAAIAGTKGAIQSYFGYGGYPRRPLRRLEQARTTSIEEGIREVMEIEKSL
;
A
#
# COMPACT_ATOMS: atom_id res chain seq x y z
N MET A 1 -20.98 -6.02 -8.08
CA MET A 1 -20.04 -5.56 -7.04
C MET A 1 -18.64 -5.81 -7.57
N ALA A 2 -17.79 -4.78 -7.65
CA ALA A 2 -16.44 -4.87 -8.19
C ALA A 2 -15.44 -4.24 -7.21
N PHE A 3 -14.25 -4.82 -7.09
CA PHE A 3 -13.23 -4.39 -6.14
C PHE A 3 -11.90 -4.14 -6.84
N GLY A 4 -11.19 -3.09 -6.43
CA GLY A 4 -9.82 -2.83 -6.87
C GLY A 4 -8.85 -3.81 -6.22
N GLY A 5 -7.87 -4.32 -6.98
CA GLY A 5 -6.92 -5.32 -6.50
C GLY A 5 -5.59 -4.76 -5.97
N MET A 6 -5.37 -3.45 -6.07
CA MET A 6 -4.12 -2.75 -5.69
C MET A 6 -4.45 -1.42 -5.01
N CYS A 7 -3.60 -0.98 -4.09
CA CYS A 7 -3.81 0.30 -3.39
C CYS A 7 -3.61 1.48 -4.36
N ASP A 8 -2.75 1.31 -5.36
CA ASP A 8 -2.53 2.25 -6.47
C ASP A 8 -3.83 2.62 -7.24
N PHE A 9 -4.85 1.75 -7.21
CA PHE A 9 -6.10 1.96 -7.92
C PHE A 9 -7.30 2.34 -7.04
N THR A 10 -7.09 2.83 -5.82
CA THR A 10 -8.19 3.10 -4.87
C THR A 10 -9.16 4.17 -5.40
N ALA A 11 -8.66 5.34 -5.78
CA ALA A 11 -9.49 6.42 -6.31
C ALA A 11 -10.14 6.05 -7.65
N GLN A 12 -9.42 5.34 -8.51
CA GLN A 12 -9.87 4.89 -9.84
C GLN A 12 -10.98 3.84 -9.73
N THR A 13 -10.90 2.99 -8.70
CA THR A 13 -11.95 2.01 -8.37
C THR A 13 -13.25 2.73 -8.03
N LEU A 14 -13.19 3.72 -7.14
CA LEU A 14 -14.36 4.55 -6.82
C LEU A 14 -14.89 5.32 -8.03
N ALA A 15 -13.99 5.90 -8.84
CA ALA A 15 -14.36 6.64 -10.04
C ALA A 15 -15.17 5.79 -11.04
N SER A 16 -14.90 4.48 -11.08
CA SER A 16 -15.57 3.52 -11.96
C SER A 16 -16.82 2.88 -11.33
N GLY A 17 -17.23 3.31 -10.14
CA GLY A 17 -18.38 2.73 -9.40
C GLY A 17 -18.06 1.45 -8.63
N GLY A 18 -16.79 1.17 -8.35
CA GLY A 18 -16.35 0.04 -7.53
C GLY A 18 -16.73 0.21 -6.06
N SER A 19 -16.82 -0.92 -5.35
CA SER A 19 -17.39 -1.01 -4.00
C SER A 19 -16.35 -1.12 -2.88
N GLY A 20 -15.07 -1.28 -3.23
CA GLY A 20 -13.99 -1.38 -2.26
C GLY A 20 -12.65 -1.71 -2.91
N ILE A 21 -11.62 -1.85 -2.09
CA ILE A 21 -10.33 -2.40 -2.49
C ILE A 21 -9.99 -3.63 -1.65
N ILE A 22 -9.36 -4.62 -2.28
CA ILE A 22 -8.76 -5.78 -1.62
C ILE A 22 -7.32 -5.85 -2.11
N ALA A 23 -6.40 -5.30 -1.33
CA ALA A 23 -5.02 -5.09 -1.78
C ALA A 23 -4.01 -5.52 -0.71
N GLY A 24 -2.90 -6.11 -1.15
CA GLY A 24 -1.83 -6.56 -0.27
C GLY A 24 -1.16 -5.41 0.49
N GLY A 25 -0.93 -4.27 -0.17
CA GLY A 25 -0.31 -3.09 0.42
C GLY A 25 -1.09 -2.50 1.59
N ALA A 26 -2.40 -2.75 1.68
CA ALA A 26 -3.22 -2.32 2.82
C ALA A 26 -2.84 -3.00 4.15
N ASN A 27 -2.08 -4.11 4.12
CA ASN A 27 -1.48 -4.68 5.34
C ASN A 27 -0.34 -3.82 5.91
N VAL A 28 0.23 -2.93 5.11
CA VAL A 28 1.37 -2.07 5.46
C VAL A 28 0.91 -0.63 5.71
N MET A 29 -0.01 -0.12 4.89
CA MET A 29 -0.49 1.26 4.93
C MET A 29 -2.04 1.35 4.95
N PRO A 30 -2.71 0.75 5.97
CA PRO A 30 -4.17 0.70 6.02
C PRO A 30 -4.83 2.08 6.15
N LYS A 31 -4.30 2.99 6.97
CA LYS A 31 -4.94 4.29 7.23
C LYS A 31 -4.90 5.18 5.99
N VAL A 32 -3.80 5.19 5.25
CA VAL A 32 -3.68 5.93 3.98
C VAL A 32 -4.69 5.41 2.97
N CYS A 33 -4.82 4.09 2.82
CA CYS A 33 -5.83 3.48 1.94
C CYS A 33 -7.26 3.94 2.28
N VAL A 34 -7.62 3.89 3.57
CA VAL A 34 -8.93 4.37 4.06
C VAL A 34 -9.09 5.87 3.83
N LYS A 35 -8.04 6.66 4.05
CA LYS A 35 -8.09 8.12 3.88
C LYS A 35 -8.33 8.51 2.43
N VAL A 36 -7.66 7.85 1.47
CA VAL A 36 -7.91 8.06 0.02
C VAL A 36 -9.37 7.73 -0.32
N TRP A 37 -9.87 6.59 0.16
CA TRP A 37 -11.25 6.17 -0.05
C TRP A 37 -12.25 7.22 0.46
N ASN A 38 -12.08 7.65 1.72
CA ASN A 38 -12.97 8.60 2.37
C ASN A 38 -12.94 9.98 1.69
N LEU A 39 -11.75 10.52 1.39
CA LEU A 39 -11.63 11.81 0.69
C LEU A 39 -12.38 11.78 -0.65
N TYR A 40 -12.24 10.69 -1.40
CA TYR A 40 -12.93 10.56 -2.68
C TYR A 40 -14.45 10.43 -2.49
N ALA A 41 -14.90 9.61 -1.54
CA ALA A 41 -16.33 9.43 -1.22
C ALA A 41 -17.00 10.71 -0.68
N GLU A 42 -16.26 11.54 0.06
CA GLU A 42 -16.68 12.88 0.53
C GLU A 42 -16.71 13.93 -0.59
N GLY A 43 -16.30 13.59 -1.81
CA GLY A 43 -16.24 14.52 -2.94
C GLY A 43 -14.99 15.40 -2.99
N LYS A 44 -14.04 15.24 -2.05
CA LYS A 44 -12.74 15.94 -2.02
C LYS A 44 -11.76 15.30 -2.99
N ARG A 45 -12.11 15.34 -4.29
CA ARG A 45 -11.40 14.60 -5.34
C ARG A 45 -9.94 15.02 -5.51
N ASP A 46 -9.65 16.31 -5.44
CA ASP A 46 -8.27 16.81 -5.61
C ASP A 46 -7.36 16.29 -4.48
N GLU A 47 -7.80 16.40 -3.22
CA GLU A 47 -7.08 15.86 -2.06
C GLU A 47 -6.91 14.34 -2.16
N ALA A 48 -7.95 13.63 -2.58
CA ALA A 48 -7.90 12.18 -2.76
C ALA A 48 -6.88 11.77 -3.82
N ILE A 49 -6.82 12.48 -4.95
CA ILE A 49 -5.88 12.20 -6.04
C ILE A 49 -4.44 12.56 -5.64
N GLU A 50 -4.22 13.67 -4.92
CA GLU A 50 -2.90 14.01 -4.40
C GLU A 50 -2.38 12.96 -3.42
N LEU A 51 -3.23 12.46 -2.51
CA LEU A 51 -2.85 11.37 -1.61
C LEU A 51 -2.68 10.04 -2.37
N GLN A 52 -3.54 9.75 -3.34
CA GLN A 52 -3.45 8.56 -4.19
C GLN A 52 -2.09 8.51 -4.90
N LYS A 53 -1.58 9.61 -5.46
CA LYS A 53 -0.26 9.62 -6.13
C LYS A 53 0.87 9.15 -5.22
N LYS A 54 0.84 9.52 -3.94
CA LYS A 54 1.83 9.09 -2.94
C LYS A 54 1.64 7.62 -2.56
N LEU A 55 0.40 7.21 -2.37
CA LEU A 55 0.03 5.81 -2.13
C LEU A 55 0.50 4.90 -3.29
N SER A 56 0.22 5.29 -4.53
CA SER A 56 0.63 4.61 -5.76
C SER A 56 2.14 4.41 -5.86
N ARG A 57 2.91 5.47 -5.60
CA ARG A 57 4.39 5.40 -5.59
C ARG A 57 4.91 4.38 -4.56
N GLY A 58 4.35 4.37 -3.35
CA GLY A 58 4.73 3.41 -2.32
C GLY A 58 4.29 1.98 -2.64
N ASP A 59 3.03 1.78 -3.05
CA ASP A 59 2.45 0.47 -3.37
C ASP A 59 3.20 -0.25 -4.49
N TRP A 60 3.83 0.50 -5.40
CA TRP A 60 4.66 -0.08 -6.46
C TRP A 60 5.85 -0.90 -5.93
N PHE A 61 6.51 -0.46 -4.86
CA PHE A 61 7.63 -1.20 -4.26
C PHE A 61 7.15 -2.52 -3.65
N LEU A 62 5.99 -2.50 -2.98
CA LEU A 62 5.37 -3.70 -2.41
C LEU A 62 4.90 -4.66 -3.50
N THR A 63 4.25 -4.13 -4.55
CA THR A 63 3.75 -4.91 -5.69
C THR A 63 4.88 -5.64 -6.40
N LYS A 64 6.00 -4.97 -6.68
CA LYS A 64 7.19 -5.58 -7.31
C LYS A 64 7.81 -6.69 -6.46
N ALA A 65 7.82 -6.54 -5.15
CA ALA A 65 8.43 -7.49 -4.23
C ALA A 65 7.45 -8.57 -3.73
N ALA A 66 6.17 -8.47 -4.14
CA ALA A 66 5.08 -9.37 -3.79
C ALA A 66 5.03 -9.69 -2.28
N ILE A 67 4.60 -10.91 -1.93
CA ILE A 67 4.41 -11.34 -0.53
C ILE A 67 5.67 -11.16 0.30
N ALA A 68 6.85 -11.45 -0.25
CA ALA A 68 8.11 -11.33 0.49
C ALA A 68 8.40 -9.87 0.85
N GLY A 69 8.10 -8.94 -0.07
CA GLY A 69 8.21 -7.49 0.16
C GLY A 69 7.22 -6.98 1.19
N THR A 70 5.95 -7.35 1.08
CA THR A 70 4.93 -6.98 2.06
C THR A 70 5.35 -7.44 3.46
N LYS A 71 5.76 -8.70 3.62
CA LYS A 71 6.20 -9.21 4.93
C LYS A 71 7.46 -8.52 5.47
N GLY A 72 8.41 -8.19 4.58
CA GLY A 72 9.60 -7.41 4.93
C GLY A 72 9.25 -6.00 5.41
N ALA A 73 8.36 -5.30 4.70
CA ALA A 73 7.87 -3.98 5.11
C ALA A 73 7.16 -4.03 6.47
N ILE A 74 6.31 -5.03 6.70
CA ILE A 74 5.66 -5.18 8.01
C ILE A 74 6.73 -5.40 9.11
N GLN A 75 7.76 -6.21 8.82
CA GLN A 75 8.84 -6.46 9.77
C GLN A 75 9.62 -5.19 10.11
N SER A 76 9.95 -4.35 9.13
CA SER A 76 10.66 -3.08 9.35
C SER A 76 9.83 -2.07 10.14
N TYR A 77 8.55 -1.91 9.83
CA TYR A 77 7.74 -0.82 10.38
C TYR A 77 6.94 -1.19 11.63
N PHE A 78 6.63 -2.47 11.83
CA PHE A 78 5.81 -2.94 12.94
C PHE A 78 6.48 -4.02 13.81
N GLY A 79 7.67 -4.48 13.45
CA GLY A 79 8.43 -5.47 14.23
C GLY A 79 7.94 -6.92 14.08
N TYR A 80 6.95 -7.18 13.22
CA TYR A 80 6.45 -8.52 12.91
C TYR A 80 6.26 -8.71 11.41
N GLY A 81 6.22 -9.95 10.92
CA GLY A 81 6.01 -10.24 9.50
C GLY A 81 6.70 -11.53 9.11
N GLY A 82 7.97 -11.66 9.47
CA GLY A 82 8.76 -12.86 9.22
C GLY A 82 8.85 -13.22 7.74
N TYR A 83 9.14 -14.49 7.45
CA TYR A 83 9.41 -14.94 6.09
C TYR A 83 8.20 -15.57 5.40
N PRO A 84 8.09 -15.46 4.07
CA PRO A 84 7.13 -16.24 3.32
C PRO A 84 7.47 -17.74 3.39
N ARG A 85 6.46 -18.59 3.23
CA ARG A 85 6.65 -20.05 3.16
C ARG A 85 7.18 -20.44 1.77
N ARG A 86 8.01 -21.48 1.71
CA ARG A 86 8.45 -22.09 0.44
C ARG A 86 7.21 -22.48 -0.40
N PRO A 87 7.24 -22.30 -1.74
CA PRO A 87 8.42 -22.08 -2.59
C PRO A 87 8.85 -20.61 -2.74
N LEU A 88 8.16 -19.65 -2.11
CA LEU A 88 8.52 -18.23 -2.20
C LEU A 88 9.89 -17.98 -1.56
N ARG A 89 10.75 -17.26 -2.28
CA ARG A 89 12.08 -16.92 -1.80
C ARG A 89 12.01 -15.81 -0.75
N ARG A 90 12.93 -15.87 0.21
CA ARG A 90 13.17 -14.75 1.12
C ARG A 90 13.81 -13.60 0.34
N LEU A 91 13.60 -12.38 0.81
CA LEU A 91 14.32 -11.24 0.28
C LEU A 91 15.72 -11.16 0.90
N GLU A 92 16.67 -10.69 0.10
CA GLU A 92 17.98 -10.27 0.57
C GLU A 92 17.86 -8.95 1.32
N GLN A 93 18.82 -8.67 2.20
CA GLN A 93 18.81 -7.46 3.03
C GLN A 93 18.76 -6.19 2.17
N ALA A 94 19.54 -6.12 1.08
CA ALA A 94 19.58 -4.96 0.18
C ALA A 94 18.20 -4.66 -0.45
N ARG A 95 17.44 -5.70 -0.82
CA ARG A 95 16.07 -5.52 -1.34
C ARG A 95 15.09 -5.08 -0.27
N THR A 96 15.28 -5.52 0.97
CA THR A 96 14.46 -5.08 2.10
C THR A 96 14.66 -3.59 2.38
N THR A 97 15.92 -3.14 2.41
CA THR A 97 16.26 -1.71 2.57
C THR A 97 15.68 -0.85 1.43
N SER A 98 15.80 -1.30 0.18
CA SER A 98 15.22 -0.57 -0.96
C SER A 98 13.69 -0.42 -0.87
N ILE A 99 12.98 -1.43 -0.36
CA ILE A 99 11.53 -1.35 -0.13
C ILE A 99 11.24 -0.35 1.00
N GLU A 100 11.97 -0.44 2.11
CA GLU A 100 11.79 0.44 3.26
C GLU A 100 11.96 1.91 2.90
N GLU A 101 12.98 2.23 2.10
CA GLU A 101 13.23 3.56 1.55
C GLU A 101 12.12 3.97 0.56
N GLY A 102 11.74 3.08 -0.35
CA GLY A 102 10.74 3.35 -1.37
C GLY A 102 9.34 3.65 -0.82
N ILE A 103 9.00 3.06 0.34
CA ILE A 103 7.72 3.30 1.02
C ILE A 103 7.80 4.36 2.13
N ARG A 104 8.97 4.96 2.39
CA ARG A 104 9.17 5.88 3.51
C ARG A 104 8.17 7.04 3.51
N GLU A 105 8.01 7.69 2.37
CA GLU A 105 7.10 8.83 2.20
C GLU A 105 5.66 8.48 2.60
N VAL A 106 5.12 7.37 2.11
CA VAL A 106 3.74 6.95 2.43
C VAL A 106 3.62 6.47 3.87
N MET A 107 4.68 5.86 4.44
CA MET A 107 4.69 5.42 5.83
C MET A 107 4.78 6.58 6.83
N GLU A 108 5.43 7.69 6.50
CA GLU A 108 5.40 8.91 7.30
C GLU A 108 3.97 9.47 7.38
N ILE A 109 3.24 9.45 6.26
CA ILE A 109 1.84 9.86 6.22
C ILE A 109 0.98 8.88 7.02
N GLU A 110 1.15 7.57 6.82
CA GLU A 110 0.44 6.51 7.56
C GLU A 110 0.57 6.68 9.08
N LYS A 111 1.77 7.04 9.56
CA LYS A 111 2.02 7.26 11.00
C LYS A 111 1.43 8.57 11.53
N SER A 112 1.16 9.54 10.66
CA SER A 112 0.57 10.84 11.02
C SER A 112 -0.96 10.82 11.11
N LEU A 113 -1.61 9.80 10.52
CA LEU A 113 -3.05 9.57 10.54
C LEU A 113 -3.50 8.77 11.76
#